data_AF-X0U6P5-F1
#
_entry.id   AF-X0U6P5-F1
#
_cell.length_a   1.000
_cell.length_b   1.000
_cell.length_c   1.000
_cell.angle_alpha   90.00
_cell.angle_beta   90.00
_cell.angle_gamma   90.00
#
_symmetry.space_group_name_H-M   'P 1'
#
loop_
_entity.id
_entity.type
_entity.pdbx_description
1 polymer ?
#
loop_
_entity_poly.entity_id
_entity_poly.type
_entity_poly.pdbx_seq_one_letter_code
_entity_poly.pdbx_strand_id
1 'polypeptide(L)' 'MIQSIDDYLSELKKELSGCDRATIQDALSDAEEYLRTALNSVTSNDATISEADALSQIIERYGMPEEVATAYR' A
#
# COMPACT_ATOMS: atom_id res chain seq x y z
N MET A 1 -1.78 -3.11 12.53
CA MET A 1 -2.31 -4.01 11.48
C MET A 1 -3.04 -3.12 10.52
N ILE A 2 -2.61 -3.12 9.27
CA ILE A 2 -3.12 -2.23 8.24
C ILE A 2 -4.50 -2.74 7.82
N GLN A 3 -5.54 -1.94 8.05
CA GLN A 3 -6.93 -2.34 7.76
C GLN A 3 -7.50 -1.65 6.53
N SER A 4 -6.76 -0.69 5.96
CA SER A 4 -7.19 0.11 4.81
C SER A 4 -5.97 0.65 4.07
N ILE A 5 -6.18 1.02 2.80
CA ILE A 5 -5.13 1.63 1.97
C ILE A 5 -4.62 2.92 2.63
N ASP A 6 -5.48 3.71 3.25
CA ASP A 6 -5.09 4.93 3.98
C ASP A 6 -4.13 4.66 5.15
N ASP A 7 -4.35 3.57 5.90
CA ASP A 7 -3.44 3.12 6.96
C ASP A 7 -2.06 2.78 6.37
N TYR A 8 -2.04 2.04 5.25
CA TYR A 8 -0.81 1.70 4.56
C TYR A 8 -0.04 2.94 4.12
N LEU A 9 -0.72 3.88 3.45
CA LEU A 9 -0.13 5.12 2.96
C LEU A 9 0.35 6.00 4.12
N SER A 10 -0.37 6.01 5.24
CA SER A 10 0.03 6.75 6.44
C SER A 10 1.31 6.17 7.06
N GLU A 11 1.47 4.85 7.11
CA GLU A 11 2.71 4.22 7.55
C GLU A 11 3.84 4.45 6.55
N LEU A 12 3.61 4.22 5.25
CA LEU A 12 4.60 4.47 4.20
C LEU A 12 5.10 5.92 4.23
N LYS A 13 4.20 6.89 4.45
CA LYS A 13 4.57 8.30 4.58
C LYS A 13 5.44 8.58 5.80
N LYS A 14 5.16 7.93 6.94
CA LYS A 14 6.01 8.04 8.14
C LYS A 14 7.40 7.46 7.84
N GLU A 15 7.44 6.29 7.21
CA GLU A 15 8.69 5.65 6.83
C GLU A 15 9.46 6.45 5.80
N LEU A 16 8.83 7.18 4.89
CA LEU A 16 9.51 8.08 3.96
C LEU A 16 9.86 9.46 4.55
N SER A 17 9.58 9.69 5.84
CA SER A 17 9.94 10.95 6.50
C SER A 17 11.45 11.19 6.37
N GLY A 18 11.82 12.34 5.81
CA GLY A 18 13.19 12.71 5.50
C GLY A 18 13.54 12.69 4.00
N CYS A 19 12.72 12.06 3.16
CA CYS A 19 12.86 12.15 1.71
C CYS A 19 12.29 13.46 1.16
N ASP A 20 12.68 13.83 -0.05
CA ASP A 20 12.10 14.97 -0.76
C ASP A 20 10.60 14.79 -1.01
N ARG A 21 9.88 15.91 -1.09
CA ARG A 21 8.42 15.92 -1.29
C ARG A 21 8.00 15.20 -2.57
N ALA A 22 8.82 15.26 -3.61
CA ALA A 22 8.57 14.56 -4.88
C ALA A 22 8.59 13.04 -4.67
N THR A 23 9.65 12.49 -4.06
CA THR A 23 9.78 11.07 -3.75
C THR A 23 8.63 10.55 -2.89
N ILE A 24 8.25 11.33 -1.86
CA ILE A 24 7.11 10.95 -1.00
C ILE A 24 5.81 10.88 -1.82
N GLN A 25 5.55 11.86 -2.69
CA GLN A 25 4.33 11.88 -3.50
C GLN A 25 4.31 10.76 -4.53
N ASP A 26 5.44 10.48 -5.15
CA ASP A 26 5.62 9.41 -6.13
C ASP A 26 5.32 8.06 -5.48
N ALA A 27 6.02 7.72 -4.40
CA ALA A 27 5.82 6.47 -3.67
C ALA A 27 4.39 6.27 -3.14
N LEU A 28 3.75 7.33 -2.62
CA LEU A 28 2.37 7.24 -2.16
C LEU A 28 1.39 7.04 -3.31
N SER A 29 1.62 7.67 -4.46
CA SER A 29 0.74 7.56 -5.62
C SER A 29 0.86 6.19 -6.27
N ASP A 30 2.09 5.68 -6.45
CA ASP A 30 2.35 4.33 -6.95
C ASP A 30 1.74 3.26 -6.03
N ALA A 31 1.95 3.38 -4.72
CA ALA A 31 1.40 2.45 -3.75
C ALA A 31 -0.14 2.50 -3.74
N GLU A 32 -0.74 3.69 -3.75
CA GLU A 32 -2.20 3.81 -3.77
C GLU A 32 -2.81 3.17 -5.02
N GLU A 33 -2.25 3.48 -6.20
CA GLU A 33 -2.74 2.97 -7.47
C GLU A 33 -2.64 1.44 -7.53
N TYR A 34 -1.50 0.88 -7.12
CA TYR A 34 -1.30 -0.57 -7.06
C TYR A 34 -2.29 -1.23 -6.10
N LEU A 35 -2.38 -0.75 -4.85
CA LEU A 35 -3.23 -1.34 -3.82
C LEU A 35 -4.71 -1.29 -4.22
N ARG A 36 -5.19 -0.16 -4.77
CA ARG A 36 -6.57 -0.03 -5.26
C ARG A 36 -6.85 -0.98 -6.41
N THR A 37 -5.94 -1.06 -7.38
CA THR A 37 -6.10 -1.93 -8.55
C THR A 37 -6.12 -3.39 -8.16
N ALA A 38 -5.20 -3.81 -7.29
CA ALA A 38 -5.14 -5.15 -6.77
C ALA A 38 -6.38 -5.50 -5.93
N LEU A 39 -6.85 -4.59 -5.07
CA LEU A 39 -8.03 -4.81 -4.23
C LEU A 39 -9.30 -4.94 -5.08
N ASN A 40 -9.44 -4.10 -6.12
CA ASN A 40 -10.52 -4.23 -7.10
C ASN A 40 -10.47 -5.56 -7.85
N SER A 41 -9.27 -6.00 -8.24
CA SER A 41 -9.07 -7.28 -8.91
C SER A 41 -9.47 -8.47 -8.02
N VAL A 42 -9.03 -8.48 -6.76
CA VAL A 42 -9.34 -9.53 -5.79
C VAL A 42 -10.84 -9.58 -5.49
N THR A 43 -11.45 -8.44 -5.18
CA THR A 43 -12.89 -8.37 -4.87
C THR A 43 -13.78 -8.72 -6.07
N SER A 44 -13.31 -8.49 -7.30
CA SER A 44 -14.02 -8.90 -8.52
C SER A 44 -13.92 -10.40 -8.81
N ASN A 45 -12.83 -11.06 -8.39
CA ASN A 45 -12.64 -12.50 -8.56
C ASN A 45 -13.30 -13.30 -7.43
N ASP A 46 -13.21 -12.82 -6.19
CA ASP A 46 -13.71 -13.48 -4.99
C ASP A 46 -14.59 -12.51 -4.19
N ALA A 47 -15.90 -12.55 -4.42
CA ALA A 47 -16.85 -11.65 -3.74
C ALA A 47 -17.06 -11.98 -2.23
N THR A 48 -16.48 -13.07 -1.73
CA THR A 48 -16.62 -13.52 -0.33
C THR A 48 -15.47 -13.09 0.56
N ILE A 49 -14.37 -12.59 0.00
CA ILE A 49 -13.23 -12.10 0.77
C ILE A 49 -13.54 -10.72 1.37
N SER A 50 -13.12 -10.50 2.61
CA SER A 50 -13.25 -9.18 3.23
C SER A 50 -12.14 -8.25 2.74
N GLU A 51 -12.43 -6.96 2.60
CA GLU A 51 -11.45 -5.97 2.10
C GLU A 51 -10.15 -5.96 2.90
N ALA A 52 -10.23 -6.13 4.22
CA ALA A 52 -9.06 -6.17 5.10
C ALA A 52 -8.18 -7.42 4.87
N ASP A 53 -8.78 -8.56 4.57
CA ASP A 53 -8.07 -9.81 4.28
C ASP A 53 -7.42 -9.75 2.89
N ALA A 54 -8.18 -9.29 1.89
CA ALA A 54 -7.67 -9.03 0.55
C ALA A 54 -6.49 -8.06 0.59
N LEU A 55 -6.63 -6.95 1.33
CA LEU A 55 -5.57 -5.97 1.48
C LEU A 55 -4.33 -6.55 2.16
N SER A 56 -4.51 -7.37 3.21
CA SER A 56 -3.39 -8.04 3.89
C SER A 56 -2.60 -8.92 2.91
N GLN A 57 -3.29 -9.72 2.11
CA GLN A 57 -2.66 -10.55 1.08
C GLN A 57 -1.93 -9.69 0.02
N ILE A 58 -2.53 -8.58 -0.41
CA ILE A 58 -1.92 -7.67 -1.38
C ILE A 58 -0.65 -7.04 -0.80
N ILE A 59 -0.68 -6.60 0.46
CA ILE A 59 0.48 -6.02 1.15
C ILE A 59 1.60 -7.06 1.26
N GLU A 60 1.29 -8.32 1.58
CA GLU A 60 2.28 -9.41 1.59
C GLU A 60 2.95 -9.61 0.21
N ARG A 61 2.28 -9.27 -0.89
CA ARG A 61 2.86 -9.35 -2.24
C ARG A 61 3.58 -8.08 -2.68
N TYR A 62 3.07 -6.92 -2.29
CA TYR A 62 3.62 -5.62 -2.67
C TYR A 62 4.85 -5.24 -1.82
N GLY A 63 4.84 -5.61 -0.54
CA GLY A 63 5.86 -5.29 0.44
C GLY A 63 5.28 -4.49 1.61
N MET A 64 5.95 -4.58 2.77
CA MET A 64 5.60 -3.74 3.93
C MET A 64 5.97 -2.28 3.67
N PRO A 65 5.30 -1.30 4.31
CA PRO A 65 5.60 0.12 4.10
C PRO A 65 7.07 0.48 4.39
N GLU A 66 7.72 -0.20 5.35
CA GLU A 66 9.15 -0.05 5.64
C GLU A 66 10.06 -0.53 4.49
N GLU A 67 9.70 -1.65 3.83
CA GLU A 67 10.46 -2.22 2.72
C GLU A 67 10.33 -1.35 1.49
N VAL A 68 9.10 -0.90 1.20
CA VAL A 68 8.84 0.03 0.09
C VAL A 68 9.55 1.35 0.33
N ALA A 69 9.49 1.92 1.54
CA ALA A 69 10.21 3.14 1.86
C ALA A 69 11.73 2.99 1.69
N THR A 70 12.27 1.83 2.04
CA THR A 70 13.69 1.52 1.85
C THR A 70 14.07 1.46 0.38
N ALA A 71 13.18 1.01 -0.51
CA ALA A 71 13.44 0.99 -1.96
C ALA A 71 13.51 2.40 -2.60
N TYR A 72 12.88 3.40 -1.98
CA TYR A 72 12.85 4.80 -2.45
C TYR A 72 13.94 5.70 -1.83
N ARG A 73 14.63 5.23 -0.78
CA ARG A 73 15.70 5.94 -0.07
C ARG A 73 17.07 5.65 -0.67
#